data_AF-A0A919BBU1-F1
#
_entry.id   AF-A0A919BBU1-F1
#
_cell.length_a   1.000
_cell.length_b   1.000
_cell.length_c   1.000
_cell.angle_alpha   90.00
_cell.angle_beta   90.00
_cell.angle_gamma   90.00
#
_symmetry.space_group_name_H-M   'P 1'
#
loop_
_entity.id
_entity.type
_entity.pdbx_description
1 polymer ?
#
loop_
_entity_poly.entity_id
_entity_poly.type
_entity_poly.pdbx_seq_one_letter_code
_entity_poly.pdbx_strand_id
1 'polypeptide(L)'
;MTVTHIPTEMADFTHWLGGLAARAEASGGWWAVFAERDPDGLRACLDGTELLPWDVVESLLRDAGEAPEPGRGLYEAAALAHDRRPGGADALAARRELMERERRHAETRLRELGRRPGTPDPGEAARLEHDLAWTRDDLARATARIADLGERLGRLGRADLGAAPGAEEPVPAPALAPAAPAPERRRPRGARYAWADDASGGPEPRPVPDAPAPPAAGAEPRGARFRLKPGPRTGPAAPPATATASASAPASAAAFAGAEEEAARAAANAVYAIQRLRAQGRTGEAHALLFEALAGPVGRLPALAGELHRAGLGADWAILLWEAASLPPARLAAVAGALADAGRADDCEQLLRQGLARPVEELAGAVAALVAEHHDHEAHALLTAFLRVRTPEEAARLAAVDPALLMPRLGAAARALSPADDRALRHALRVGGVLGA
;
A
#
# COMPACT_ATOMS: atom_id res chain seq x y z
N MET A 1 -19.86 -13.06 -42.70
CA MET A 1 -19.37 -13.03 -41.31
C MET A 1 -18.13 -13.90 -41.25
N THR A 2 -16.94 -13.30 -41.22
CA THR A 2 -15.69 -14.05 -41.10
C THR A 2 -15.55 -14.50 -39.65
N VAL A 3 -15.72 -15.79 -39.40
CA VAL A 3 -15.37 -16.40 -38.11
C VAL A 3 -13.86 -16.25 -37.97
N THR A 4 -13.42 -15.30 -37.15
CA THR A 4 -12.01 -15.15 -36.77
C THR A 4 -11.65 -16.33 -35.90
N HIS A 5 -11.00 -17.34 -36.50
CA HIS A 5 -10.50 -18.50 -35.79
C HIS A 5 -9.31 -18.05 -34.92
N ILE A 6 -9.46 -18.08 -33.60
CA ILE A 6 -8.37 -17.87 -32.65
C ILE A 6 -7.43 -19.09 -32.77
N PRO A 7 -6.11 -18.90 -32.98
CA PRO A 7 -5.16 -20.02 -32.98
C PRO A 7 -5.25 -20.84 -31.68
N THR A 8 -5.05 -22.15 -31.76
CA THR A 8 -5.15 -23.04 -30.58
C THR A 8 -4.19 -22.61 -29.48
N GLU A 9 -2.99 -22.19 -29.83
CA GLU A 9 -1.97 -21.71 -28.90
C GLU A 9 -2.43 -20.45 -28.14
N MET A 10 -3.15 -19.55 -28.83
CA MET A 10 -3.76 -18.38 -28.20
C MET A 10 -4.90 -18.78 -27.27
N ALA A 11 -5.74 -19.74 -27.69
CA ALA A 11 -6.84 -20.23 -26.85
C ALA A 11 -6.34 -20.92 -25.57
N ASP A 12 -5.28 -21.74 -25.66
CA ASP A 12 -4.67 -22.41 -24.52
C ASP A 12 -4.08 -21.41 -23.53
N PHE A 13 -3.34 -20.41 -24.03
CA PHE A 13 -2.79 -19.35 -23.19
C PHE A 13 -3.89 -18.50 -22.55
N THR A 14 -4.92 -18.11 -23.30
CA THR A 14 -6.03 -17.30 -22.77
C THR A 14 -6.84 -18.06 -21.73
N HIS A 15 -7.08 -19.36 -21.91
CA HIS A 15 -7.73 -20.20 -20.90
C HIS A 15 -6.92 -20.23 -19.59
N TRP A 16 -5.61 -20.47 -19.70
CA TRP A 16 -4.70 -20.44 -18.55
C TRP A 16 -4.67 -19.06 -17.88
N LEU A 17 -4.57 -17.99 -18.69
CA LEU A 17 -4.55 -16.60 -18.22
C LEU A 17 -5.84 -16.24 -17.48
N GLY A 18 -7.00 -16.70 -17.94
CA GLY A 18 -8.28 -16.49 -17.25
C GLY A 18 -8.31 -17.13 -15.87
N GLY A 19 -7.72 -18.32 -15.73
CA GLY A 19 -7.53 -18.97 -14.43
C GLY A 19 -6.61 -18.19 -13.51
N LEU A 20 -5.48 -17.69 -14.03
CA LEU A 20 -4.54 -16.84 -13.29
C LEU A 20 -5.20 -15.52 -12.85
N ALA A 21 -5.89 -14.84 -13.76
CA ALA A 21 -6.60 -13.59 -13.51
C ALA A 21 -7.61 -13.72 -12.37
N ALA A 22 -8.42 -14.78 -12.35
CA ALA A 22 -9.39 -15.02 -11.28
C ALA A 22 -8.73 -15.20 -9.90
N ARG A 23 -7.53 -15.78 -9.84
CA ARG A 23 -6.78 -15.93 -8.60
C ARG A 23 -6.08 -14.64 -8.17
N ALA A 24 -5.53 -13.89 -9.13
CA ALA A 24 -4.92 -12.58 -8.88
C ALA A 24 -5.95 -11.51 -8.46
N GLU A 25 -7.19 -11.58 -8.97
CA GLU A 25 -8.29 -10.71 -8.55
C GLU A 25 -8.62 -10.92 -7.07
N ALA A 26 -8.63 -12.17 -6.61
CA ALA A 26 -8.93 -12.51 -5.22
C ALA A 26 -7.86 -12.00 -4.23
N SER A 27 -6.63 -11.76 -4.67
CA SER A 27 -5.55 -11.27 -3.81
C SER A 27 -5.43 -9.74 -3.74
N GLY A 28 -6.15 -9.00 -4.59
CA GLY A 28 -6.21 -7.53 -4.51
C GLY A 28 -4.92 -6.79 -4.86
N GLY A 29 -4.03 -7.42 -5.64
CA GLY A 29 -2.72 -6.88 -6.02
C GLY A 29 -2.71 -6.02 -7.30
N TRP A 30 -1.67 -6.17 -8.11
CA TRP A 30 -1.50 -5.50 -9.40
C TRP A 30 -2.68 -5.69 -10.37
N TRP A 31 -3.45 -6.77 -10.23
CA TRP A 31 -4.70 -6.96 -11.00
C TRP A 31 -5.60 -5.72 -10.97
N ALA A 32 -5.87 -5.16 -9.79
CA ALA A 32 -6.75 -4.00 -9.65
C ALA A 32 -6.19 -2.76 -10.35
N VAL A 33 -4.89 -2.52 -10.19
CA VAL A 33 -4.16 -1.42 -10.86
C VAL A 33 -4.29 -1.53 -12.38
N PHE A 34 -4.08 -2.73 -12.91
CA PHE A 34 -4.13 -2.96 -14.35
C PHE A 34 -5.56 -2.81 -14.88
N ALA A 35 -6.54 -3.39 -14.19
CA ALA A 35 -7.95 -3.29 -14.56
C ALA A 35 -8.46 -1.84 -14.54
N GLU A 36 -8.01 -1.02 -13.59
CA GLU A 36 -8.35 0.40 -13.53
C GLU A 36 -7.68 1.21 -14.65
N ARG A 37 -6.40 0.92 -14.93
CA ARG A 37 -5.60 1.69 -15.91
C ARG A 37 -6.02 1.44 -17.35
N ASP A 38 -6.35 0.20 -17.70
CA ASP A 38 -6.71 -0.17 -19.07
C ASP A 38 -7.70 -1.35 -19.12
N PRO A 39 -8.97 -1.10 -18.78
CA PRO A 39 -9.99 -2.15 -18.74
C PRO A 39 -10.27 -2.76 -20.12
N ASP A 40 -10.16 -1.97 -21.19
CA ASP A 40 -10.41 -2.43 -22.56
C ASP A 40 -9.25 -3.28 -23.08
N GLY A 41 -8.01 -2.88 -22.78
CA GLY A 41 -6.82 -3.66 -23.08
C GLY A 41 -6.74 -4.98 -22.34
N LEU A 42 -7.10 -4.98 -21.05
CA LEU A 42 -7.17 -6.20 -20.26
C LEU A 42 -8.24 -7.16 -20.82
N ARG A 43 -9.42 -6.65 -21.17
CA ARG A 43 -10.48 -7.44 -21.80
C ARG A 43 -10.01 -8.04 -23.13
N ALA A 44 -9.36 -7.26 -23.99
CA ALA A 44 -8.83 -7.75 -25.26
C ALA A 44 -7.82 -8.91 -25.09
N CYS A 45 -7.05 -8.90 -24.00
CA CYS A 45 -6.13 -9.99 -23.67
C CYS A 45 -6.85 -11.24 -23.16
N LEU A 46 -7.87 -11.06 -22.30
CA LEU A 46 -8.71 -12.15 -21.79
C LEU A 46 -9.61 -12.77 -22.85
N ASP A 47 -9.93 -12.02 -23.90
CA ASP A 47 -10.66 -12.51 -25.09
C ASP A 47 -9.73 -13.17 -26.11
N GLY A 48 -8.41 -13.15 -25.89
CA GLY A 48 -7.40 -13.73 -26.78
C GLY A 48 -7.17 -12.96 -28.08
N THR A 49 -7.67 -11.72 -28.17
CA THR A 49 -7.49 -10.86 -29.35
C THR A 49 -6.14 -10.14 -29.34
N GLU A 50 -5.64 -9.83 -28.14
CA GLU A 50 -4.30 -9.31 -27.89
C GLU A 50 -3.54 -10.21 -26.93
N LEU A 51 -2.21 -10.11 -26.92
CA LEU A 51 -1.36 -10.86 -26.01
C LEU A 51 -1.03 -9.98 -24.79
N LEU A 52 -1.28 -10.48 -23.59
CA LEU A 52 -0.90 -9.77 -22.36
C LEU A 52 0.63 -9.75 -22.23
N PRO A 53 1.28 -8.59 -22.03
CA PRO A 53 2.74 -8.53 -21.89
C PRO A 53 3.25 -9.41 -20.73
N TRP A 54 4.37 -10.10 -20.95
CA TRP A 54 4.90 -11.04 -19.95
C TRP A 54 5.21 -10.38 -18.59
N ASP A 55 5.68 -9.13 -18.55
CA ASP A 55 5.92 -8.39 -17.30
C ASP A 55 4.65 -8.20 -16.44
N VAL A 56 3.50 -8.12 -17.12
CA VAL A 56 2.19 -8.04 -16.47
C VAL A 56 1.80 -9.43 -15.97
N VAL A 57 1.98 -10.48 -16.78
CA VAL A 57 1.78 -11.88 -16.35
C VAL A 57 2.61 -12.22 -15.12
N GLU A 58 3.89 -11.83 -15.09
CA GLU A 58 4.77 -12.00 -13.92
C GLU A 58 4.27 -11.26 -12.67
N SER A 59 3.66 -10.08 -12.85
CA SER A 59 3.05 -9.34 -11.75
C SER A 59 1.82 -10.07 -11.22
N LEU A 60 0.96 -10.62 -12.09
CA LEU A 60 -0.21 -11.41 -11.69
C LEU A 60 0.17 -12.74 -11.05
N LEU A 61 1.21 -13.41 -11.54
CA LEU A 61 1.77 -14.62 -10.91
C LEU A 61 2.28 -14.32 -9.50
N ARG A 62 2.94 -13.17 -9.30
CA ARG A 62 3.36 -12.72 -7.98
C ARG A 62 2.17 -12.48 -7.05
N ASP A 63 1.13 -11.82 -7.55
CA ASP A 63 -0.11 -11.60 -6.79
C ASP A 63 -0.80 -12.92 -6.40
N ALA A 64 -0.71 -13.94 -7.25
CA ALA A 64 -1.26 -15.27 -6.99
C ALA A 64 -0.32 -16.19 -6.17
N GLY A 65 0.93 -15.77 -5.91
CA GLY A 65 1.94 -16.60 -5.25
C GLY A 65 2.42 -17.78 -6.08
N GLU A 66 2.36 -17.70 -7.41
CA GLU A 66 2.68 -18.77 -8.34
C GLU A 66 4.05 -18.60 -9.02
N ALA A 67 4.68 -19.72 -9.35
CA ALA A 67 5.93 -19.74 -10.10
C ALA A 67 5.68 -19.49 -11.61
N PRO A 68 6.58 -18.79 -12.32
CA PRO A 68 6.38 -18.40 -13.73
C PRO A 68 6.48 -19.52 -14.77
N GLU A 69 7.17 -20.61 -14.43
CA GLU A 69 7.56 -21.68 -15.35
C GLU A 69 6.37 -22.36 -16.06
N PRO A 70 5.23 -22.67 -15.39
CA PRO A 70 4.09 -23.31 -16.05
C PRO A 70 3.45 -22.44 -17.15
N GLY A 71 3.49 -21.11 -17.00
CA GLY A 71 2.91 -20.17 -17.96
C GLY A 71 3.84 -19.80 -19.11
N ARG A 72 5.15 -19.95 -18.93
CA ARG A 72 6.16 -19.45 -19.87
C ARG A 72 6.08 -20.13 -21.24
N GLY A 73 5.94 -21.45 -21.26
CA GLY A 73 5.80 -22.20 -22.51
C GLY A 73 4.52 -21.87 -23.27
N LEU A 74 3.41 -21.69 -22.56
CA LEU A 74 2.12 -21.27 -23.14
C LEU A 74 2.23 -19.87 -23.75
N TYR A 75 2.84 -18.93 -23.03
CA TYR A 75 3.08 -17.57 -23.51
C TYR A 75 3.95 -17.57 -24.78
N GLU A 76 5.04 -18.34 -24.81
CA GLU A 76 5.93 -18.36 -25.96
C GLU A 76 5.28 -18.93 -27.23
N ALA A 77 4.45 -19.98 -27.08
CA ALA A 77 3.67 -20.54 -28.18
C ALA A 77 2.60 -19.57 -28.68
N ALA A 78 1.85 -18.95 -27.77
CA ALA A 78 0.84 -17.95 -28.07
C ALA A 78 1.45 -16.72 -28.75
N ALA A 79 2.56 -16.20 -28.22
CA ALA A 79 3.30 -15.08 -28.81
C ALA A 79 3.70 -15.40 -30.25
N LEU A 80 4.26 -16.58 -30.50
CA LEU A 80 4.69 -16.97 -31.84
C LEU A 80 3.51 -17.07 -32.83
N ALA A 81 2.38 -17.63 -32.40
CA ALA A 81 1.16 -17.72 -33.22
C ALA A 81 0.58 -16.32 -33.52
N HIS A 82 0.54 -15.46 -32.51
CA HIS A 82 0.09 -14.07 -32.62
C HIS A 82 0.98 -13.25 -33.56
N ASP A 83 2.30 -13.42 -33.45
CA ASP A 83 3.31 -12.65 -34.16
C ASP A 83 3.39 -13.01 -35.66
N ARG A 84 3.00 -14.24 -36.03
CA ARG A 84 2.97 -14.72 -37.42
C ARG A 84 1.75 -14.27 -38.23
N ARG A 85 0.78 -13.59 -37.60
CA ARG A 85 -0.39 -13.06 -38.33
C ARG A 85 0.05 -12.04 -39.39
N PRO A 86 -0.72 -11.85 -40.47
CA PRO A 86 -0.44 -10.80 -41.45
C PRO A 86 -0.26 -9.44 -40.77
N GLY A 87 0.87 -8.77 -41.01
CA GLY A 87 1.24 -7.50 -40.37
C GLY A 87 1.74 -7.61 -38.92
N GLY A 88 1.94 -8.81 -38.38
CA GLY A 88 2.42 -9.04 -37.01
C GLY A 88 3.82 -8.50 -36.75
N ALA A 89 4.76 -8.70 -37.70
CA ALA A 89 6.11 -8.15 -37.61
C ALA A 89 6.14 -6.61 -37.54
N ASP A 90 5.35 -5.95 -38.39
CA ASP A 90 5.22 -4.48 -38.37
C ASP A 90 4.56 -3.98 -37.09
N ALA A 91 3.54 -4.69 -36.59
CA ALA A 91 2.87 -4.37 -35.34
C ALA A 91 3.83 -4.49 -34.14
N LEU A 92 4.66 -5.54 -34.10
CA LEU A 92 5.71 -5.73 -33.09
C LEU A 92 6.76 -4.62 -33.14
N ALA A 93 7.24 -4.27 -34.33
CA ALA A 93 8.20 -3.19 -34.51
C ALA A 93 7.62 -1.84 -34.04
N ALA A 94 6.39 -1.52 -34.44
CA ALA A 94 5.69 -0.31 -34.00
C ALA A 94 5.48 -0.28 -32.47
N ARG A 95 5.18 -1.43 -31.86
CA ARG A 95 5.04 -1.56 -30.41
C ARG A 95 6.37 -1.37 -29.70
N ARG A 96 7.47 -1.89 -30.23
CA ARG A 96 8.81 -1.70 -29.68
C ARG A 96 9.22 -0.22 -29.72
N GLU A 97 9.00 0.46 -30.84
CA GLU A 97 9.28 1.90 -30.96
C GLU A 97 8.46 2.73 -29.96
N LEU A 98 7.21 2.34 -29.71
CA LEU A 98 6.37 2.95 -28.69
C LEU A 98 6.98 2.77 -27.30
N MET A 99 7.36 1.55 -26.91
CA MET A 99 8.01 1.30 -25.62
C MET A 99 9.36 2.01 -25.47
N GLU A 100 10.11 2.20 -26.55
CA GLU A 100 11.32 3.02 -26.53
C GLU A 100 11.03 4.51 -26.26
N ARG A 101 9.88 5.04 -26.72
CA ARG A 101 9.43 6.40 -26.35
C ARG A 101 9.03 6.46 -24.89
N GLU A 102 8.28 5.47 -24.39
CA GLU A 102 7.89 5.40 -22.98
C GLU A 102 9.11 5.31 -22.05
N ARG A 103 10.10 4.47 -22.38
CA ARG A 103 11.35 4.37 -21.62
C ARG A 103 12.05 5.73 -21.52
N ARG A 104 12.21 6.43 -22.66
CA ARG A 104 12.82 7.78 -22.68
C ARG A 104 12.01 8.81 -21.90
N HIS A 105 10.68 8.70 -21.90
CA HIS A 105 9.79 9.55 -21.13
C HIS A 105 9.99 9.30 -19.62
N ALA A 106 9.92 8.05 -19.18
CA ALA A 106 10.13 7.67 -17.78
C ALA A 106 11.53 8.05 -17.26
N GLU A 107 12.59 7.87 -18.07
CA GLU A 107 13.94 8.35 -17.76
C GLU A 107 14.00 9.87 -17.59
N THR A 108 13.27 10.61 -18.43
CA THR A 108 13.21 12.08 -18.36
C THR A 108 12.46 12.52 -17.11
N ARG A 109 11.30 11.92 -16.84
CA ARG A 109 10.51 12.16 -15.63
C ARG A 109 11.30 11.85 -14.36
N LEU A 110 12.07 10.76 -14.34
CA LEU A 110 12.93 10.41 -13.20
C LEU A 110 14.02 11.46 -12.95
N ARG A 111 14.62 12.01 -14.03
CA ARG A 111 15.58 13.12 -13.93
C ARG A 111 14.92 14.41 -13.44
N GLU A 112 13.69 14.69 -13.85
CA GLU A 112 12.94 15.88 -13.43
C GLU A 112 12.55 15.80 -11.96
N LEU A 113 11.99 14.68 -11.52
CA LEU A 113 11.63 14.43 -10.11
C LEU A 113 12.86 14.47 -9.19
N GLY A 114 14.02 14.02 -9.68
CA GLY A 114 15.28 14.05 -8.93
C GLY A 114 15.99 15.40 -8.84
N ARG A 115 15.55 16.42 -9.59
CA ARG A 115 16.21 17.74 -9.67
C ARG A 115 15.61 18.82 -8.77
N ARG A 116 14.68 18.48 -7.87
CA ARG A 116 14.01 19.48 -7.03
C ARG A 116 14.97 20.17 -6.05
N PRO A 117 15.08 21.51 -6.09
CA PRO A 117 15.85 22.26 -5.10
C PRO A 117 15.04 22.49 -3.82
N GLY A 118 15.71 22.41 -2.67
CA GLY A 118 15.11 22.65 -1.36
C GLY A 118 14.79 21.37 -0.59
N THR A 119 14.43 21.52 0.68
CA THR A 119 13.97 20.40 1.52
C THR A 119 12.44 20.35 1.40
N PRO A 120 11.85 19.29 0.80
CA PRO A 120 10.39 19.19 0.68
C PRO A 120 9.76 19.04 2.06
N ASP A 121 8.55 19.56 2.24
CA ASP A 121 7.75 19.23 3.42
C ASP A 121 7.39 17.72 3.41
N PRO A 122 7.01 17.13 4.55
CA PRO A 122 6.74 15.69 4.62
C PRO A 122 5.64 15.20 3.65
N GLY A 123 4.64 16.02 3.36
CA GLY A 123 3.57 15.67 2.42
C GLY A 123 4.03 15.74 0.96
N GLU A 124 4.82 16.74 0.61
CA GLU A 124 5.47 16.82 -0.70
C GLU A 124 6.50 15.70 -0.89
N ALA A 125 7.23 15.35 0.16
CA ALA A 125 8.18 14.24 0.15
C ALA A 125 7.47 12.90 -0.12
N ALA A 126 6.35 12.63 0.55
CA ALA A 126 5.56 11.42 0.35
C ALA A 126 4.97 11.33 -1.08
N ARG A 127 4.45 12.45 -1.61
CA ARG A 127 3.97 12.51 -3.00
C ARG A 127 5.09 12.30 -4.00
N LEU A 128 6.25 12.91 -3.76
CA LEU A 128 7.43 12.74 -4.60
C LEU A 128 7.93 11.29 -4.57
N GLU A 129 7.95 10.66 -3.40
CA GLU A 129 8.31 9.24 -3.27
C GLU A 129 7.34 8.33 -4.01
N HIS A 130 6.04 8.61 -3.92
CA HIS A 130 5.01 7.92 -4.68
C HIS A 130 5.20 8.07 -6.20
N ASP A 131 5.39 9.30 -6.69
CA ASP A 131 5.63 9.59 -8.11
C ASP A 131 6.92 8.92 -8.62
N LEU A 132 7.97 8.89 -7.79
CA LEU A 132 9.22 8.21 -8.08
C LEU A 132 9.04 6.69 -8.14
N ALA A 133 8.23 6.10 -7.25
CA ALA A 133 7.94 4.68 -7.26
C ALA A 133 7.20 4.27 -8.55
N TRP A 134 6.16 5.00 -8.95
CA TRP A 134 5.46 4.79 -10.22
C TRP A 134 6.36 4.96 -11.43
N THR A 135 7.13 6.05 -11.48
CA THR A 135 8.03 6.32 -12.62
C THR A 135 9.11 5.24 -12.76
N ARG A 136 9.57 4.65 -11.64
CA ARG A 136 10.51 3.52 -11.66
C ARG A 136 9.85 2.24 -12.16
N ASP A 137 8.60 1.98 -11.78
CA ASP A 137 7.82 0.84 -12.29
C ASP A 137 7.56 0.96 -13.79
N ASP A 138 7.10 2.13 -14.26
CA ASP A 138 6.89 2.41 -15.69
C ASP A 138 8.20 2.20 -16.49
N LEU A 139 9.33 2.67 -15.96
CA LEU A 139 10.65 2.46 -16.57
C LEU A 139 11.04 0.97 -16.63
N ALA A 140 10.81 0.23 -15.55
CA ALA A 140 11.11 -1.20 -15.48
C ALA A 140 10.25 -1.98 -16.49
N ARG A 141 8.95 -1.69 -16.57
CA ARG A 141 8.02 -2.31 -17.53
C ARG A 141 8.35 -1.99 -18.97
N ALA A 142 8.62 -0.73 -19.29
CA ALA A 142 9.04 -0.33 -20.63
C ALA A 142 10.32 -1.06 -21.05
N THR A 143 11.28 -1.21 -20.12
CA THR A 143 12.54 -1.92 -20.37
C THR A 143 12.32 -3.42 -20.60
N ALA A 144 11.52 -4.08 -19.76
CA ALA A 144 11.17 -5.49 -19.91
C ALA A 144 10.47 -5.76 -21.25
N ARG A 145 9.53 -4.89 -21.64
CA ARG A 145 8.79 -5.02 -22.91
C ARG A 145 9.68 -4.78 -24.13
N ILE A 146 10.63 -3.85 -24.08
CA ILE A 146 11.60 -3.67 -25.17
C ILE A 146 12.43 -4.95 -25.36
N ALA A 147 12.85 -5.60 -24.27
CA ALA A 147 13.59 -6.85 -24.33
C ALA A 147 12.75 -8.00 -24.94
N ASP A 148 11.53 -8.22 -24.44
CA ASP A 148 10.59 -9.23 -24.96
C ASP A 148 10.29 -9.02 -26.45
N LEU A 149 9.94 -7.79 -26.85
CA LEU A 149 9.63 -7.47 -28.24
C LEU A 149 10.85 -7.64 -29.15
N GLY A 150 12.06 -7.30 -28.66
CA GLY A 150 13.30 -7.53 -29.37
C GLY A 150 13.59 -9.01 -29.61
N GLU A 151 13.37 -9.84 -28.59
CA GLU A 151 13.52 -11.30 -28.70
C GLU A 151 12.51 -11.90 -29.68
N ARG A 152 11.25 -11.46 -29.63
CA ARG A 152 10.17 -11.90 -30.53
C ARG A 152 10.44 -11.54 -31.98
N LEU A 153 10.87 -10.30 -32.25
CA LEU A 153 11.31 -9.87 -33.59
C LEU A 153 12.51 -10.70 -34.08
N GLY A 154 13.47 -11.01 -33.21
CA GLY A 154 14.59 -11.88 -33.54
C GLY A 154 14.17 -13.32 -33.88
N ARG A 155 13.19 -13.87 -33.15
CA ARG A 155 12.61 -15.20 -33.44
C ARG A 155 11.87 -15.23 -34.78
N LEU A 156 11.07 -14.20 -35.09
CA LEU A 156 10.41 -14.07 -36.38
C LEU A 156 11.41 -13.98 -37.54
N GLY A 157 12.41 -13.10 -37.43
CA GLY A 157 13.41 -12.93 -38.49
C GLY A 157 14.21 -14.20 -38.77
N ARG A 158 14.50 -15.02 -37.74
CA ARG A 158 15.13 -16.35 -37.93
C ARG A 158 14.20 -17.36 -38.61
N ALA A 159 12.89 -17.32 -38.32
CA ALA A 159 11.91 -18.19 -38.95
C ALA A 159 11.76 -17.87 -40.45
N ASP A 160 11.79 -16.59 -40.82
CA ASP A 160 11.71 -16.16 -42.22
C ASP A 160 12.97 -16.55 -43.01
N LEU A 161 14.16 -16.43 -42.41
CA LEU A 161 15.42 -16.88 -43.01
C LEU A 161 15.54 -18.41 -43.11
N GLY A 162 14.89 -19.16 -42.21
CA GLY A 162 14.88 -20.63 -42.19
C GLY A 162 13.82 -21.26 -43.09
N ALA A 163 12.89 -20.47 -43.63
CA ALA A 163 11.77 -20.94 -44.46
C ALA A 163 11.98 -20.77 -45.98
N ALA A 164 13.18 -20.38 -46.44
CA ALA A 164 13.45 -20.20 -47.86
C ALA A 164 13.78 -21.52 -48.60
N PRO A 165 13.00 -21.92 -49.63
CA PRO A 165 13.53 -22.65 -50.77
C PRO A 165 13.80 -21.68 -51.92
N GLY A 166 15.02 -21.69 -52.47
CA GLY A 166 15.32 -21.21 -53.82
C GLY A 166 15.37 -19.69 -54.02
N ALA A 167 16.45 -19.24 -54.66
CA ALA A 167 16.67 -17.86 -55.06
C ALA A 167 15.66 -17.39 -56.12
N GLU A 168 15.19 -16.14 -55.99
CA GLU A 168 14.79 -15.32 -57.13
C GLU A 168 15.11 -13.83 -56.85
N GLU A 169 15.67 -13.18 -57.87
CA GLU A 169 16.27 -11.83 -57.86
C GLU A 169 15.30 -10.68 -57.54
N PRO A 170 15.81 -9.51 -57.09
CA PRO A 170 14.96 -8.36 -56.78
C PRO A 170 14.55 -7.60 -58.05
N VAL A 171 13.25 -7.37 -58.23
CA VAL A 171 12.69 -6.45 -59.23
C VAL A 171 12.62 -5.03 -58.63
N PRO A 172 13.06 -3.95 -59.32
CA PRO A 172 13.16 -2.63 -58.71
C PRO A 172 11.80 -1.91 -58.65
N ALA A 173 11.57 -1.21 -57.54
CA ALA A 173 10.40 -0.37 -57.31
C ALA A 173 10.44 0.94 -58.13
N PRO A 174 9.29 1.51 -58.53
CA PRO A 174 9.26 2.86 -59.08
C PRO A 174 9.34 3.91 -57.97
N ALA A 175 10.13 4.96 -58.21
CA ALA A 175 10.30 6.10 -57.32
C ALA A 175 9.05 7.00 -57.32
N LEU A 176 8.61 7.43 -56.12
CA LEU A 176 7.60 8.47 -55.93
C LEU A 176 8.23 9.66 -55.20
N ALA A 177 8.00 10.85 -55.77
CA ALA A 177 8.55 12.15 -55.40
C ALA A 177 8.02 12.68 -54.05
N PRO A 178 8.65 13.72 -53.45
CA PRO A 178 8.44 14.08 -52.04
C PRO A 178 7.11 14.81 -51.81
N ALA A 179 6.39 14.41 -50.75
CA ALA A 179 5.18 15.07 -50.30
C ALA A 179 5.49 16.20 -49.29
N ALA A 180 4.82 17.33 -49.47
CA ALA A 180 4.79 18.52 -48.61
C ALA A 180 4.13 18.23 -47.24
N PRO A 181 4.33 19.08 -46.20
CA PRO A 181 3.94 18.76 -44.84
C PRO A 181 2.43 18.96 -44.59
N ALA A 182 1.82 18.03 -43.86
CA ALA A 182 0.43 18.08 -43.41
C ALA A 182 0.29 17.44 -42.00
N PRO A 183 -0.81 17.71 -41.27
CA PRO A 183 -0.86 18.47 -40.02
C PRO A 183 -0.75 17.60 -38.74
N GLU A 184 -0.78 18.25 -37.58
CA GLU A 184 -0.67 17.67 -36.24
C GLU A 184 -1.43 16.33 -36.07
N ARG A 185 -0.67 15.27 -35.81
CA ARG A 185 -1.17 13.89 -35.68
C ARG A 185 -2.01 13.75 -34.41
N ARG A 186 -3.30 13.47 -34.58
CA ARG A 186 -4.14 12.88 -33.53
C ARG A 186 -3.59 11.51 -33.11
N ARG A 187 -3.72 11.23 -31.81
CA ARG A 187 -3.18 10.07 -31.08
C ARG A 187 -3.66 8.72 -31.64
N PRO A 188 -2.81 7.68 -31.68
CA PRO A 188 -3.28 6.32 -31.96
C PRO A 188 -4.11 5.79 -30.78
N ARG A 189 -5.35 5.34 -31.02
CA ARG A 189 -6.20 4.65 -30.02
C ARG A 189 -6.61 3.27 -30.53
N GLY A 190 -6.79 2.31 -29.62
CA GLY A 190 -7.27 0.94 -29.87
C GLY A 190 -6.59 -0.10 -28.99
N ALA A 191 -7.21 -1.28 -28.82
CA ALA A 191 -6.73 -2.38 -27.96
C ALA A 191 -5.27 -2.80 -28.22
N ARG A 192 -4.78 -2.66 -29.45
CA ARG A 192 -3.36 -2.92 -29.81
C ARG A 192 -2.34 -1.94 -29.20
N TYR A 193 -2.81 -0.81 -28.68
CA TYR A 193 -2.01 0.16 -27.92
C TYR A 193 -2.23 0.03 -26.42
N ALA A 194 -3.02 -0.95 -25.98
CA ALA A 194 -3.26 -1.25 -24.56
C ALA A 194 -1.94 -1.28 -23.79
N TRP A 195 -1.91 -0.73 -22.57
CA TRP A 195 -0.71 -0.64 -21.74
C TRP A 195 0.43 0.25 -22.29
N ALA A 196 0.20 1.06 -23.32
CA ALA A 196 1.06 2.20 -23.59
C ALA A 196 0.53 3.40 -22.82
N ASP A 197 1.42 4.07 -22.08
CA ASP A 197 0.98 5.03 -21.08
C ASP A 197 0.31 6.24 -21.71
N ASP A 198 -0.91 6.52 -21.25
CA ASP A 198 -1.45 7.87 -21.30
C ASP A 198 -0.74 8.67 -20.19
N ALA A 199 0.28 9.44 -20.59
CA ALA A 199 0.90 10.45 -19.74
C ALA A 199 -0.09 11.61 -19.50
N SER A 200 -1.11 11.35 -18.66
CA SER A 200 -1.87 12.30 -17.81
C SER A 200 -3.09 11.57 -17.23
N GLY A 201 -2.88 10.69 -16.24
CA GLY A 201 -4.00 10.04 -15.56
C GLY A 201 -3.61 8.86 -14.69
N GLY A 202 -2.91 9.11 -13.57
CA GLY A 202 -3.29 8.35 -12.37
C GLY A 202 -4.71 8.78 -11.96
N PRO A 203 -5.45 7.99 -11.16
CA PRO A 203 -6.80 8.37 -10.72
C PRO A 203 -6.80 9.81 -10.20
N GLU A 204 -7.56 10.69 -10.85
CA GLU A 204 -7.67 12.08 -10.44
C GLU A 204 -8.25 12.15 -9.02
N PRO A 205 -7.62 12.88 -8.08
CA PRO A 205 -8.28 13.22 -6.84
C PRO A 205 -9.47 14.14 -7.17
N ARG A 206 -10.65 13.68 -6.80
CA ARG A 206 -11.91 14.43 -6.81
C ARG A 206 -11.68 15.84 -6.22
N PRO A 207 -12.10 16.93 -6.89
CA PRO A 207 -11.78 18.29 -6.43
C PRO A 207 -12.51 18.59 -5.11
N VAL A 208 -11.72 18.94 -4.10
CA VAL A 208 -12.20 19.56 -2.86
C VAL A 208 -12.06 21.07 -3.04
N PRO A 209 -13.06 21.90 -2.71
CA PRO A 209 -12.97 23.36 -2.88
C PRO A 209 -11.81 23.96 -2.09
N ASP A 210 -11.06 24.86 -2.72
CA ASP A 210 -9.89 25.54 -2.15
C ASP A 210 -10.21 26.35 -0.89
N ALA A 211 -9.39 26.17 0.14
CA ALA A 211 -9.25 27.09 1.25
C ALA A 211 -8.11 28.10 0.97
N PRO A 212 -8.23 29.37 1.39
CA PRO A 212 -7.34 30.44 0.96
C PRO A 212 -5.91 30.31 1.52
N ALA A 213 -4.93 30.59 0.66
CA ALA A 213 -3.51 30.57 0.98
C ALA A 213 -3.09 31.69 1.97
N PRO A 214 -2.25 31.39 2.97
CA PRO A 214 -1.60 32.42 3.79
C PRO A 214 -0.33 32.97 3.11
N PRO A 215 0.07 34.21 3.43
CA PRO A 215 1.17 34.91 2.77
C PRO A 215 2.56 34.39 3.19
N ALA A 216 3.49 34.42 2.23
CA ALA A 216 4.90 34.14 2.43
C ALA A 216 5.65 35.31 3.07
N ALA A 217 6.48 35.03 4.08
CA ALA A 217 7.85 35.54 4.26
C ALA A 217 8.38 35.26 5.68
N GLY A 218 9.65 34.83 5.77
CA GLY A 218 10.52 35.22 6.88
C GLY A 218 11.38 34.13 7.52
N ALA A 219 12.56 33.91 6.93
CA ALA A 219 13.86 33.62 7.56
C ALA A 219 13.96 32.66 8.78
N GLU A 220 14.68 31.55 8.58
CA GLU A 220 15.37 30.82 9.65
C GLU A 220 16.31 31.75 10.45
N PRO A 221 16.59 31.39 11.72
CA PRO A 221 17.92 30.82 11.96
C PRO A 221 17.98 29.67 12.99
N ARG A 222 18.78 28.66 12.61
CA ARG A 222 19.80 27.91 13.39
C ARG A 222 19.69 27.83 14.93
N GLY A 223 19.70 26.59 15.42
CA GLY A 223 20.74 26.14 16.36
C GLY A 223 20.29 25.42 17.64
N ALA A 224 21.22 24.57 18.11
CA ALA A 224 21.36 23.99 19.45
C ALA A 224 20.57 22.72 19.81
N ARG A 225 21.25 21.60 19.59
CA ARG A 225 21.05 20.32 20.29
C ARG A 225 21.22 20.52 21.80
N PHE A 226 20.27 20.07 22.61
CA PHE A 226 20.49 19.83 24.04
C PHE A 226 20.43 18.34 24.36
N ARG A 227 21.60 17.82 24.75
CA ARG A 227 21.76 16.59 25.52
C ARG A 227 21.25 16.83 26.93
N LEU A 228 20.43 15.93 27.47
CA LEU A 228 20.19 15.86 28.91
C LEU A 228 21.00 14.67 29.49
N LYS A 229 22.00 15.01 30.30
CA LYS A 229 22.69 14.08 31.21
C LYS A 229 21.81 13.85 32.45
N PRO A 230 21.71 12.62 32.99
CA PRO A 230 21.08 12.39 34.28
C PRO A 230 22.05 12.73 35.43
N GLY A 231 21.56 13.49 36.42
CA GLY A 231 22.24 13.76 37.69
C GLY A 231 21.67 12.88 38.82
N PRO A 232 22.42 12.68 39.91
CA PRO A 232 22.30 11.52 40.79
C PRO A 232 21.24 11.72 41.88
N ARG A 233 20.56 10.64 42.26
CA ARG A 233 19.85 10.56 43.53
C ARG A 233 20.34 9.36 44.33
N THR A 234 20.99 9.71 45.43
CA THR A 234 21.34 8.88 46.59
C THR A 234 20.08 8.29 47.24
N GLY A 235 20.19 7.04 47.73
CA GLY A 235 19.11 6.22 48.30
C GLY A 235 18.56 6.69 49.67
N PRO A 236 17.86 5.82 50.46
CA PRO A 236 18.29 4.45 50.73
C PRO A 236 17.19 3.35 50.65
N ALA A 237 17.66 2.11 50.68
CA ALA A 237 16.90 0.87 50.74
C ALA A 237 16.29 0.60 52.13
N ALA A 238 15.14 -0.09 52.16
CA ALA A 238 14.60 -0.87 53.30
C ALA A 238 13.51 -1.87 52.78
N PRO A 239 13.05 -2.86 53.55
CA PRO A 239 13.26 -4.31 53.36
C PRO A 239 11.99 -5.08 52.87
N PRO A 240 12.05 -6.41 52.65
CA PRO A 240 10.90 -7.14 52.12
C PRO A 240 9.91 -7.48 53.24
N ALA A 241 8.61 -7.31 52.97
CA ALA A 241 7.55 -7.81 53.83
C ALA A 241 6.47 -8.52 53.00
N THR A 242 6.32 -9.78 53.39
CA THR A 242 5.30 -10.77 53.12
C THR A 242 3.86 -10.26 52.95
N ALA A 243 3.15 -10.98 52.10
CA ALA A 243 1.72 -10.92 51.86
C ALA A 243 0.87 -10.84 53.15
N THR A 244 -0.10 -9.92 53.14
CA THR A 244 -1.40 -10.10 53.78
C THR A 244 -2.42 -9.26 53.01
N ALA A 245 -3.44 -9.93 52.48
CA ALA A 245 -4.59 -9.32 51.85
C ALA A 245 -5.50 -8.65 52.90
N SER A 246 -6.07 -7.51 52.51
CA SER A 246 -7.46 -7.07 52.75
C SER A 246 -7.58 -5.63 53.28
N ALA A 247 -8.52 -4.91 52.64
CA ALA A 247 -9.13 -3.63 53.00
C ALA A 247 -8.35 -2.32 52.71
N SER A 248 -8.32 -1.91 51.44
CA SER A 248 -8.01 -0.52 51.03
C SER A 248 -8.80 -0.09 49.78
N ALA A 249 -10.13 -0.05 49.89
CA ALA A 249 -11.03 0.39 48.80
C ALA A 249 -11.35 1.91 48.74
N PRO A 250 -11.32 2.72 49.83
CA PRO A 250 -11.69 4.14 49.71
C PRO A 250 -10.53 5.06 49.27
N ALA A 251 -9.27 4.65 49.49
CA ALA A 251 -8.10 5.46 49.12
C ALA A 251 -7.78 5.38 47.62
N SER A 252 -8.04 4.25 46.96
CA SER A 252 -7.87 4.11 45.51
C SER A 252 -8.92 4.93 44.76
N ALA A 253 -10.19 4.84 45.14
CA ALA A 253 -11.27 5.59 44.49
C ALA A 253 -11.07 7.12 44.55
N ALA A 254 -10.61 7.64 45.69
CA ALA A 254 -10.29 9.07 45.83
C ALA A 254 -9.05 9.49 45.02
N ALA A 255 -8.05 8.62 44.90
CA ALA A 255 -6.87 8.87 44.06
C ALA A 255 -7.20 8.82 42.56
N PHE A 256 -8.07 7.89 42.13
CA PHE A 256 -8.60 7.80 40.77
C PHE A 256 -9.43 9.05 40.41
N ALA A 257 -10.35 9.46 41.29
CA ALA A 257 -11.15 10.67 41.08
C ALA A 257 -10.26 11.93 40.98
N GLY A 258 -9.22 12.05 41.81
CA GLY A 258 -8.25 13.15 41.72
C GLY A 258 -7.46 13.15 40.42
N ALA A 259 -7.09 11.98 39.90
CA ALA A 259 -6.40 11.85 38.60
C ALA A 259 -7.32 12.21 37.42
N GLU A 260 -8.61 11.85 37.48
CA GLU A 260 -9.61 12.23 36.48
C GLU A 260 -9.85 13.75 36.46
N GLU A 261 -9.95 14.40 37.62
CA GLU A 261 -10.07 15.86 37.72
C GLU A 261 -8.83 16.57 37.16
N GLU A 262 -7.63 16.07 37.46
CA GLU A 262 -6.39 16.61 36.90
C GLU A 262 -6.34 16.43 35.38
N ALA A 263 -6.74 15.27 34.86
CA ALA A 263 -6.83 15.00 33.43
C ALA A 263 -7.83 15.94 32.73
N ALA A 264 -9.01 16.15 33.33
CA ALA A 264 -10.01 17.09 32.83
C ALA A 264 -9.48 18.54 32.80
N ARG A 265 -8.79 18.97 33.85
CA ARG A 265 -8.21 20.33 33.90
C ARG A 265 -7.07 20.49 32.89
N ALA A 266 -6.21 19.49 32.75
CA ALA A 266 -5.14 19.49 31.76
C ALA A 266 -5.71 19.53 30.33
N ALA A 267 -6.76 18.75 30.06
CA ALA A 267 -7.46 18.73 28.79
C ALA A 267 -8.10 20.09 28.46
N ALA A 268 -8.81 20.71 29.40
CA ALA A 268 -9.43 22.02 29.21
C ALA A 268 -8.37 23.10 28.92
N ASN A 269 -7.25 23.09 29.65
CA ASN A 269 -6.13 24.00 29.42
C ASN A 269 -5.49 23.80 28.03
N ALA A 270 -5.30 22.54 27.61
CA ALA A 270 -4.73 22.21 26.31
C ALA A 270 -5.64 22.69 25.17
N VAL A 271 -6.95 22.42 25.26
CA VAL A 271 -7.93 22.86 24.25
C VAL A 271 -8.03 24.39 24.18
N TYR A 272 -8.03 25.08 25.34
CA TYR A 272 -7.96 26.53 25.38
C TYR A 272 -6.69 27.07 24.68
N ALA A 273 -5.53 26.46 24.94
CA ALA A 273 -4.28 26.84 24.30
C ALA A 273 -4.31 26.61 22.78
N ILE A 274 -4.84 25.46 22.33
CA ILE A 274 -5.01 25.13 20.90
C ILE A 274 -5.91 26.15 20.20
N GLN A 275 -7.07 26.47 20.77
CA GLN A 275 -7.98 27.47 20.21
C GLN A 275 -7.31 28.85 20.10
N ARG A 276 -6.58 29.26 21.15
CA ARG A 276 -5.87 30.54 21.15
C ARG A 276 -4.78 30.59 20.09
N LEU A 277 -4.01 29.52 19.92
CA LEU A 277 -2.98 29.44 18.87
C LEU A 277 -3.60 29.47 17.47
N ARG A 278 -4.71 28.75 17.26
CA ARG A 278 -5.46 28.79 15.99
C ARG A 278 -6.01 30.18 15.68
N ALA A 279 -6.57 30.87 16.68
CA ALA A 279 -7.05 32.26 16.53
C ALA A 279 -5.92 33.25 16.20
N GLN A 280 -4.68 32.94 16.57
CA GLN A 280 -3.49 33.74 16.24
C GLN A 280 -2.85 33.34 14.89
N GLY A 281 -3.43 32.39 14.15
CA GLY A 281 -2.84 31.85 12.91
C GLY A 281 -1.63 30.93 13.15
N ARG A 282 -1.32 30.57 14.39
CA ARG A 282 -0.16 29.76 14.79
C ARG A 282 -0.49 28.27 14.77
N THR A 283 -0.93 27.78 13.61
CA THR A 283 -1.44 26.40 13.46
C THR A 283 -0.38 25.33 13.71
N GLY A 284 0.89 25.57 13.34
CA GLY A 284 1.97 24.61 13.59
C GLY A 284 2.22 24.36 15.09
N GLU A 285 2.11 25.40 15.92
CA GLU A 285 2.28 25.26 17.37
C GLU A 285 1.07 24.58 18.03
N ALA A 286 -0.13 24.82 17.50
CA ALA A 286 -1.31 24.08 17.92
C ALA A 286 -1.15 22.57 17.63
N HIS A 287 -0.56 22.23 16.49
CA HIS A 287 -0.26 20.84 16.14
C HIS A 287 0.83 20.24 17.02
N ALA A 288 1.87 21.02 17.37
CA ALA A 288 2.89 20.58 18.33
C ALA A 288 2.29 20.25 19.71
N LEU A 289 1.31 21.02 20.20
CA LEU A 289 0.60 20.71 21.46
C LEU A 289 -0.21 19.41 21.39
N LEU A 290 -0.81 19.09 20.24
CA LEU A 290 -1.51 17.82 20.03
C LEU A 290 -0.53 16.63 20.12
N PHE A 291 0.66 16.75 19.52
CA PHE A 291 1.70 15.73 19.65
C PHE A 291 2.29 15.63 21.05
N GLU A 292 2.46 16.76 21.75
CA GLU A 292 2.89 16.77 23.13
C GLU A 292 1.91 15.99 24.02
N ALA A 293 0.61 16.13 23.76
CA ALA A 293 -0.41 15.34 24.45
C ALA A 293 -0.26 13.83 24.20
N LEU A 294 0.06 13.40 22.97
CA LEU A 294 0.34 11.99 22.64
C LEU A 294 1.61 11.44 23.33
N ALA A 295 2.63 12.28 23.53
CA ALA A 295 3.84 11.91 24.26
C ALA A 295 3.64 11.90 25.79
N GLY A 296 2.65 12.62 26.31
CA GLY A 296 2.32 12.75 27.73
C GLY A 296 1.63 11.52 28.36
N PRO A 297 0.99 11.64 29.52
CA PRO A 297 0.29 10.51 30.14
C PRO A 297 -0.95 10.06 29.33
N VAL A 298 -1.02 8.78 28.95
CA VAL A 298 -2.10 8.24 28.09
C VAL A 298 -3.48 8.35 28.72
N GLY A 299 -3.58 8.26 30.05
CA GLY A 299 -4.84 8.44 30.78
C GLY A 299 -5.46 9.84 30.66
N ARG A 300 -4.73 10.83 30.12
CA ARG A 300 -5.27 12.17 29.84
C ARG A 300 -5.96 12.28 28.48
N LEU A 301 -5.69 11.35 27.57
CA LEU A 301 -6.20 11.39 26.20
C LEU A 301 -7.73 11.27 26.12
N PRO A 302 -8.43 10.45 26.91
CA PRO A 302 -9.89 10.41 26.88
C PRO A 302 -10.54 11.74 27.31
N ALA A 303 -10.00 12.40 28.34
CA ALA A 303 -10.46 13.72 28.76
C ALA A 303 -10.20 14.78 27.67
N LEU A 304 -9.03 14.74 27.02
CA LEU A 304 -8.70 15.59 25.88
C LEU A 304 -9.66 15.38 24.72
N ALA A 305 -10.00 14.14 24.39
CA ALA A 305 -10.99 13.83 23.37
C ALA A 305 -12.33 14.48 23.68
N GLY A 306 -12.83 14.34 24.91
CA GLY A 306 -14.09 14.94 25.34
C GLY A 306 -14.09 16.47 25.24
N GLU A 307 -13.00 17.12 25.65
CA GLU A 307 -12.83 18.58 25.53
C GLU A 307 -12.75 19.03 24.07
N LEU A 308 -12.01 18.34 23.21
CA LEU A 308 -11.89 18.66 21.78
C LEU A 308 -13.24 18.59 21.07
N HIS A 309 -14.04 17.54 21.32
CA HIS A 309 -15.36 17.42 20.73
C HIS A 309 -16.32 18.52 21.22
N ARG A 310 -16.31 18.82 22.52
CA ARG A 310 -17.12 19.93 23.07
C ARG A 310 -16.73 21.30 22.50
N ALA A 311 -15.46 21.47 22.16
CA ALA A 311 -14.93 22.64 21.49
C ALA A 311 -15.20 22.69 19.97
N GLY A 312 -15.82 21.66 19.38
CA GLY A 312 -16.00 21.56 17.92
C GLY A 312 -14.72 21.23 17.15
N LEU A 313 -13.67 20.78 17.83
CA LEU A 313 -12.36 20.42 17.28
C LEU A 313 -12.26 18.92 16.98
N GLY A 314 -13.34 18.29 16.49
CA GLY A 314 -13.34 16.87 16.15
C GLY A 314 -12.32 16.49 15.08
N ALA A 315 -12.00 17.41 14.17
CA ALA A 315 -10.94 17.21 13.18
C ALA A 315 -9.54 17.10 13.82
N ASP A 316 -9.27 17.86 14.88
CA ASP A 316 -8.01 17.76 15.64
C ASP A 316 -7.90 16.42 16.36
N TRP A 317 -9.01 15.92 16.88
CA TRP A 317 -9.07 14.59 17.47
C TRP A 317 -8.82 13.48 16.43
N ALA A 318 -9.41 13.58 15.24
CA ALA A 318 -9.19 12.63 14.16
C ALA A 318 -7.72 12.62 13.70
N ILE A 319 -7.07 13.79 13.61
CA ILE A 319 -5.64 13.90 13.33
C ILE A 319 -4.84 13.21 14.44
N LEU A 320 -5.16 13.49 15.70
CA LEU A 320 -4.45 12.91 16.83
C LEU A 320 -4.57 11.37 16.88
N LEU A 321 -5.74 10.80 16.55
CA LEU A 321 -5.90 9.35 16.40
C LEU A 321 -5.06 8.78 15.24
N TRP A 322 -5.02 9.47 14.11
CA TRP A 322 -4.19 9.07 12.97
C TRP A 322 -2.70 9.05 13.32
N GLU A 323 -2.22 10.08 14.02
CA GLU A 323 -0.86 10.13 14.53
C GLU A 323 -0.59 9.05 15.58
N ALA A 324 -1.57 8.79 16.46
CA ALA A 324 -1.47 7.73 17.46
C ALA A 324 -1.32 6.33 16.82
N ALA A 325 -1.94 6.10 15.66
CA ALA A 325 -1.84 4.84 14.93
C ALA A 325 -0.39 4.52 14.49
N SER A 326 0.43 5.55 14.32
CA SER A 326 1.84 5.45 13.92
C SER A 326 2.81 5.26 15.10
N LEU A 327 2.30 5.20 16.34
CA LEU A 327 3.14 5.02 17.53
C LEU A 327 3.75 3.61 17.61
N PRO A 328 4.87 3.44 18.33
CA PRO A 328 5.43 2.12 18.62
C PRO A 328 4.39 1.19 19.26
N PRO A 329 4.45 -0.15 19.05
CA PRO A 329 3.37 -1.07 19.40
C PRO A 329 2.89 -0.99 20.85
N ALA A 330 3.81 -0.92 21.82
CA ALA A 330 3.47 -0.79 23.23
C ALA A 330 2.73 0.51 23.53
N ARG A 331 3.09 1.60 22.84
CA ARG A 331 2.48 2.91 23.04
C ARG A 331 1.11 2.98 22.39
N LEU A 332 0.95 2.43 21.19
CA LEU A 332 -0.34 2.26 20.53
C LEU A 332 -1.31 1.48 21.45
N ALA A 333 -0.87 0.34 21.97
CA ALA A 333 -1.66 -0.49 22.88
C ALA A 333 -2.09 0.26 24.13
N ALA A 334 -1.19 1.04 24.74
CA ALA A 334 -1.50 1.86 25.92
C ALA A 334 -2.54 2.96 25.62
N VAL A 335 -2.51 3.56 24.42
CA VAL A 335 -3.53 4.56 24.00
C VAL A 335 -4.87 3.87 23.75
N ALA A 336 -4.89 2.74 23.03
CA ALA A 336 -6.10 1.96 22.80
C ALA A 336 -6.74 1.50 24.13
N GLY A 337 -5.93 0.97 25.05
CA GLY A 337 -6.38 0.57 26.38
C GLY A 337 -6.99 1.72 27.17
N ALA A 338 -6.32 2.87 27.22
CA ALA A 338 -6.85 4.06 27.90
C ALA A 338 -8.18 4.56 27.30
N LEU A 339 -8.36 4.44 25.98
CA LEU A 339 -9.63 4.76 25.33
C LEU A 339 -10.72 3.75 25.66
N ALA A 340 -10.40 2.45 25.65
CA ALA A 340 -11.32 1.38 26.01
C ALA A 340 -11.80 1.50 27.47
N ASP A 341 -10.89 1.71 28.41
CA ASP A 341 -11.18 1.90 29.83
C ASP A 341 -12.09 3.10 30.10
N ALA A 342 -11.93 4.16 29.30
CA ALA A 342 -12.77 5.35 29.36
C ALA A 342 -14.11 5.19 28.61
N GLY A 343 -14.44 4.00 28.12
CA GLY A 343 -15.69 3.71 27.39
C GLY A 343 -15.74 4.30 25.98
N ARG A 344 -14.60 4.70 25.40
CA ARG A 344 -14.49 5.24 24.03
C ARG A 344 -14.16 4.13 23.03
N ALA A 345 -15.04 3.13 22.95
CA ALA A 345 -14.86 1.94 22.14
C ALA A 345 -14.71 2.25 20.64
N ASP A 346 -15.49 3.19 20.10
CA ASP A 346 -15.44 3.56 18.68
C ASP A 346 -14.07 4.12 18.28
N ASP A 347 -13.49 4.97 19.13
CA ASP A 347 -12.16 5.56 18.89
C ASP A 347 -11.05 4.54 19.06
N CYS A 348 -11.19 3.62 20.02
CA CYS A 348 -10.28 2.49 20.18
C CYS A 348 -10.31 1.61 18.93
N GLU A 349 -11.50 1.24 18.44
CA GLU A 349 -11.64 0.43 17.22
C GLU A 349 -11.09 1.16 16.00
N GLN A 350 -11.37 2.47 15.87
CA GLN A 350 -10.82 3.30 14.79
C GLN A 350 -9.28 3.29 14.81
N LEU A 351 -8.67 3.54 15.96
CA LEU A 351 -7.23 3.55 16.15
C LEU A 351 -6.60 2.19 15.78
N LEU A 352 -7.16 1.11 16.30
CA LEU A 352 -6.68 -0.26 16.05
C LEU A 352 -6.80 -0.65 14.58
N ARG A 353 -7.88 -0.25 13.92
CA ARG A 353 -8.10 -0.51 12.48
C ARG A 353 -7.08 0.23 11.61
N GLN A 354 -6.73 1.48 11.97
CA GLN A 354 -5.69 2.23 11.27
C GLN A 354 -4.30 1.56 11.42
N GLY A 355 -4.05 0.93 12.56
CA GLY A 355 -2.83 0.17 12.82
C GLY A 355 -2.67 -1.13 12.01
N LEU A 356 -3.68 -1.59 11.27
CA LEU A 356 -3.62 -2.84 10.48
C LEU A 356 -2.69 -2.77 9.26
N ALA A 357 -2.32 -1.57 8.81
CA ALA A 357 -1.38 -1.39 7.71
C ALA A 357 0.07 -1.76 8.08
N ARG A 358 0.36 -1.90 9.38
CA ARG A 358 1.70 -2.13 9.91
C ARG A 358 2.25 -3.53 9.59
N PRO A 359 3.58 -3.72 9.62
CA PRO A 359 4.22 -5.03 9.52
C PRO A 359 3.70 -6.00 10.59
N VAL A 360 3.74 -7.30 10.28
CA VAL A 360 3.19 -8.35 11.16
C VAL A 360 3.91 -8.42 12.51
N GLU A 361 5.19 -8.08 12.56
CA GLU A 361 6.00 -8.04 13.78
C GLU A 361 5.55 -6.92 14.72
N GLU A 362 5.24 -5.74 14.17
CA GLU A 362 4.73 -4.61 14.95
C GLU A 362 3.31 -4.89 15.45
N LEU A 363 2.48 -5.54 14.63
CA LEU A 363 1.14 -5.95 15.03
C LEU A 363 1.17 -7.01 16.15
N ALA A 364 2.06 -8.01 16.04
CA ALA A 364 2.29 -8.98 17.10
C ALA A 364 2.68 -8.28 18.42
N GLY A 365 3.58 -7.30 18.35
CA GLY A 365 3.97 -6.49 19.50
C GLY A 365 2.80 -5.71 20.11
N ALA A 366 1.87 -5.20 19.29
CA ALA A 366 0.70 -4.47 19.76
C ALA A 366 -0.29 -5.41 20.47
N VAL A 367 -0.53 -6.60 19.90
CA VAL A 367 -1.35 -7.64 20.52
C VAL A 367 -0.74 -8.10 21.85
N ALA A 368 0.57 -8.33 21.89
CA ALA A 368 1.27 -8.70 23.11
C ALA A 368 1.15 -7.62 24.20
N ALA A 369 1.31 -6.36 23.83
CA ALA A 369 1.15 -5.25 24.77
C ALA A 369 -0.29 -5.10 25.28
N LEU A 370 -1.30 -5.24 24.42
CA LEU A 370 -2.72 -5.23 24.84
C LEU A 370 -3.02 -6.36 25.83
N VAL A 371 -2.53 -7.58 25.55
CA VAL A 371 -2.72 -8.72 26.45
C VAL A 371 -2.00 -8.53 27.78
N ALA A 372 -0.78 -7.94 27.76
CA ALA A 372 -0.02 -7.66 28.98
C ALA A 372 -0.73 -6.68 29.92
N GLU A 373 -1.51 -5.75 29.35
CA GLU A 373 -2.31 -4.74 30.07
C GLU A 373 -3.77 -5.19 30.29
N HIS A 374 -4.10 -6.48 30.07
CA HIS A 374 -5.44 -7.05 30.27
C HIS A 374 -6.56 -6.54 29.33
N HIS A 375 -6.19 -5.98 28.17
CA HIS A 375 -7.11 -5.57 27.12
C HIS A 375 -7.35 -6.70 26.09
N ASP A 376 -7.81 -7.86 26.57
CA ASP A 376 -8.02 -9.05 25.73
C ASP A 376 -9.15 -8.85 24.69
N HIS A 377 -10.16 -8.03 25.00
CA HIS A 377 -11.25 -7.74 24.06
C HIS A 377 -10.74 -6.96 22.85
N GLU A 378 -9.93 -5.94 23.09
CA GLU A 378 -9.30 -5.09 22.08
C GLU A 378 -8.29 -5.90 21.25
N ALA A 379 -7.50 -6.76 21.90
CA ALA A 379 -6.61 -7.69 21.21
C ALA A 379 -7.39 -8.64 20.28
N HIS A 380 -8.52 -9.18 20.75
CA HIS A 380 -9.39 -10.04 19.94
C HIS A 380 -10.04 -9.28 18.78
N ALA A 381 -10.49 -8.04 19.00
CA ALA A 381 -11.05 -7.18 17.96
C ALA A 381 -10.01 -6.86 16.88
N LEU A 382 -8.76 -6.54 17.28
CA LEU A 382 -7.66 -6.30 16.37
C LEU A 382 -7.34 -7.52 15.50
N LEU A 383 -7.26 -8.72 16.10
CA LEU A 383 -7.02 -9.97 15.36
C LEU A 383 -8.18 -10.33 14.43
N THR A 384 -9.41 -10.11 14.87
CA THR A 384 -10.61 -10.30 14.05
C THR A 384 -10.61 -9.37 12.85
N ALA A 385 -10.27 -8.09 13.05
CA ALA A 385 -10.17 -7.11 11.99
C ALA A 385 -9.01 -7.43 11.02
N PHE A 386 -7.88 -7.90 11.54
CA PHE A 386 -6.74 -8.37 10.74
C PHE A 386 -7.15 -9.52 9.81
N LEU A 387 -7.82 -10.56 10.34
CA LEU A 387 -8.26 -11.72 9.54
C LEU A 387 -9.25 -11.37 8.44
N ARG A 388 -9.99 -10.25 8.57
CA ARG A 388 -10.92 -9.78 7.53
C ARG A 388 -10.23 -9.08 6.36
N VAL A 389 -9.05 -8.51 6.58
CA VAL A 389 -8.39 -7.61 5.63
C VAL A 389 -7.08 -8.20 5.09
N ARG A 390 -6.48 -9.17 5.80
CA ARG A 390 -5.18 -9.78 5.49
C ARG A 390 -5.34 -11.24 5.14
N THR A 391 -4.36 -11.79 4.41
CA THR A 391 -4.46 -13.17 3.91
C THR A 391 -4.23 -14.21 5.02
N PRO A 392 -4.72 -15.46 4.84
CA PRO A 392 -4.41 -16.55 5.76
C PRO A 392 -2.91 -16.81 5.95
N GLU A 393 -2.10 -16.57 4.93
CA GLU A 393 -0.63 -16.69 4.98
C GLU A 393 0.01 -15.59 5.83
N GLU A 394 -0.50 -14.35 5.74
CA GLU A 394 -0.12 -13.26 6.65
C GLU A 394 -0.50 -13.58 8.09
N ALA A 395 -1.67 -14.20 8.32
CA ALA A 395 -2.07 -14.66 9.64
C ALA A 395 -1.17 -15.79 10.18
N ALA A 396 -0.71 -16.70 9.32
CA ALA A 396 0.28 -17.70 9.69
C ALA A 396 1.64 -17.07 10.03
N ARG A 397 2.09 -16.06 9.27
CA ARG A 397 3.32 -15.31 9.59
C ARG A 397 3.19 -14.56 10.91
N LEU A 398 2.05 -13.92 11.16
CA LEU A 398 1.76 -13.26 12.44
C LEU A 398 1.84 -14.28 13.59
N ALA A 399 1.18 -15.44 13.45
CA ALA A 399 1.23 -16.51 14.44
C ALA A 399 2.66 -17.01 14.70
N ALA A 400 3.53 -17.00 13.70
CA ALA A 400 4.92 -17.44 13.84
C ALA A 400 5.79 -16.52 14.71
N VAL A 401 5.41 -15.24 14.89
CA VAL A 401 6.19 -14.27 15.69
C VAL A 401 6.18 -14.66 17.18
N ASP A 402 5.03 -15.02 17.71
CA ASP A 402 4.87 -15.59 19.06
C ASP A 402 3.77 -16.66 19.03
N PRO A 403 4.14 -17.91 18.71
CA PRO A 403 3.16 -19.00 18.56
C PRO A 403 2.36 -19.28 19.84
N ALA A 404 2.99 -19.15 21.00
CA ALA A 404 2.35 -19.45 22.28
C ALA A 404 1.23 -18.45 22.60
N LEU A 405 1.45 -17.16 22.28
CA LEU A 405 0.47 -16.11 22.49
C LEU A 405 -0.61 -16.07 21.39
N LEU A 406 -0.17 -16.12 20.13
CA LEU A 406 -0.99 -15.71 18.98
C LEU A 406 -1.81 -16.83 18.37
N MET A 407 -1.31 -18.07 18.31
CA MET A 407 -2.06 -19.20 17.75
C MET A 407 -3.43 -19.43 18.41
N PRO A 408 -3.55 -19.52 19.75
CA PRO A 408 -4.85 -19.76 20.38
C PRO A 408 -5.82 -18.61 20.12
N ARG A 409 -5.33 -17.36 20.08
CA ARG A 409 -6.13 -16.16 19.88
C ARG A 409 -6.59 -15.99 18.43
N LEU A 410 -5.70 -16.21 17.46
CA LEU A 410 -6.03 -16.23 16.04
C LEU A 410 -7.04 -17.34 15.73
N GLY A 411 -6.87 -18.52 16.31
CA GLY A 411 -7.84 -19.60 16.18
C GLY A 411 -9.21 -19.23 16.76
N ALA A 412 -9.26 -18.54 17.91
CA ALA A 412 -10.50 -18.06 18.48
C ALA A 412 -11.18 -17.00 17.59
N ALA A 413 -10.42 -16.03 17.08
CA ALA A 413 -10.91 -15.00 16.16
C ALA A 413 -11.43 -15.59 14.85
N ALA A 414 -10.71 -16.51 14.23
CA ALA A 414 -11.14 -17.16 12.99
C ALA A 414 -12.43 -17.98 13.17
N ARG A 415 -12.57 -18.71 14.29
CA ARG A 415 -13.81 -19.44 14.60
C ARG A 415 -15.01 -18.52 14.83
N ALA A 416 -14.79 -17.33 15.38
CA ALA A 416 -15.84 -16.34 15.57
C ALA A 416 -16.30 -15.70 14.25
N LEU A 417 -15.43 -15.67 13.23
CA LEU A 417 -15.76 -15.16 11.89
C LEU A 417 -16.57 -16.17 11.08
N SER A 418 -15.95 -17.31 10.72
CA SER A 418 -16.64 -18.38 9.99
C SER A 418 -15.89 -19.72 10.05
N PRO A 419 -16.59 -20.85 9.83
CA PRO A 419 -15.94 -22.14 9.67
C PRO A 419 -14.99 -22.22 8.48
N ALA A 420 -15.16 -21.36 7.46
CA ALA A 420 -14.28 -21.31 6.30
C ALA A 420 -12.94 -20.64 6.65
N ASP A 421 -12.98 -19.52 7.37
CA ASP A 421 -11.79 -18.79 7.83
C ASP A 421 -10.94 -19.62 8.79
N ASP A 422 -11.58 -20.35 9.71
CA ASP A 422 -10.90 -21.27 10.63
C ASP A 422 -10.23 -22.44 9.89
N ARG A 423 -10.80 -22.94 8.78
CA ARG A 423 -10.15 -23.95 7.93
C ARG A 423 -8.97 -23.34 7.15
N ALA A 424 -9.14 -22.14 6.59
CA ALA A 424 -8.11 -21.44 5.83
C ALA A 424 -6.89 -21.13 6.71
N LEU A 425 -7.11 -20.60 7.92
CA LEU A 425 -6.05 -20.35 8.90
C LEU A 425 -5.31 -21.65 9.28
N ARG A 426 -6.04 -22.72 9.60
CA ARG A 426 -5.43 -24.02 9.92
C ARG A 426 -4.67 -24.65 8.75
N HIS A 427 -5.07 -24.36 7.51
CA HIS A 427 -4.31 -24.77 6.33
C HIS A 427 -3.01 -23.96 6.20
N ALA A 428 -3.09 -22.63 6.25
CA ALA A 428 -1.93 -21.75 6.15
C ALA A 428 -0.90 -22.01 7.26
N LEU A 429 -1.35 -22.24 8.50
CA LEU A 429 -0.47 -22.59 9.62
C LEU A 429 0.28 -23.92 9.42
N ARG A 430 -0.33 -24.91 8.76
CA ARG A 430 0.33 -26.18 8.42
C ARG A 430 1.34 -26.00 7.29
N VAL A 431 0.95 -25.27 6.24
CA VAL A 431 1.85 -24.97 5.10
C VAL A 431 3.06 -24.16 5.56
N GLY A 432 2.87 -23.20 6.46
CA GLY A 432 3.94 -22.39 7.05
C GLY A 432 4.78 -23.08 8.13
N GLY A 433 4.51 -24.36 8.45
CA GLY A 433 5.26 -25.12 9.46
C GLY A 433 5.08 -24.65 10.91
N VAL A 434 4.08 -23.81 11.18
CA VAL A 434 3.78 -23.26 12.52
C VAL A 434 2.93 -24.25 13.33
N LEU A 435 1.99 -24.94 12.67
CA LEU A 435 1.37 -26.15 13.19
C LEU A 435 2.24 -27.33 12.75
N GLY A 436 2.89 -28.00 13.71
CA GLY A 436 3.59 -29.26 13.46
C GLY A 436 2.68 -30.25 12.72
N ALA A 437 3.26 -30.99 11.78
CA ALA A 437 2.55 -31.94 10.91
C ALA A 437 1.74 -32.98 11.70
#